data_AF-A0A947VRU5-F1
#
_entry.id   AF-A0A947VRU5-F1
#
_cell.length_a   1.000
_cell.length_b   1.000
_cell.length_c   1.000
_cell.angle_alpha   90.00
_cell.angle_beta   90.00
_cell.angle_gamma   90.00
#
_symmetry.space_group_name_H-M   'P 1'
#
loop_
_entity.id
_entity.type
_entity.pdbx_description
1 polymer ?
#
loop_
_entity_poly.entity_id
_entity_poly.type
_entity_poly.pdbx_seq_one_letter_code
_entity_poly.pdbx_strand_id
1 'polypeptide(L)'
;INNAGYGTYGDFIDTPLERSLGQVDLNCRALTEACGLFSPLLGRGSVVINVSSLAAFAPLGGFAVYAASKAYALSLSVALAAEWKGRGVSVCALCPGPVATEFSLVASGGARKEVRHGWSARRTAALCLRDVGRGAWISMPRPLWRFRRFAGWLFGPRASASFAYRFMKRPSAGSSRAGD
;
A
#
# COMPACT_ATOMS: atom_id res chain seq x y z
N ILE A 1 -12.60 -6.42 5.86
CA ILE A 1 -11.39 -5.55 5.81
C ILE A 1 -10.30 -6.34 5.11
N ASN A 2 -9.85 -5.86 3.95
CA ASN A 2 -8.78 -6.50 3.18
C ASN A 2 -7.44 -5.86 3.59
N ASN A 3 -6.78 -6.47 4.57
CA ASN A 3 -5.55 -5.95 5.19
C ASN A 3 -4.27 -6.73 4.80
N ALA A 4 -4.39 -8.04 4.60
CA ALA A 4 -3.23 -8.89 4.35
C ALA A 4 -2.43 -8.40 3.14
N GLY A 5 -1.11 -8.41 3.28
CA GLY A 5 -0.21 -7.98 2.23
C GLY A 5 1.23 -7.92 2.70
N TYR A 6 2.17 -8.09 1.77
CA TYR A 6 3.59 -7.88 2.02
C TYR A 6 4.23 -7.07 0.90
N GLY A 7 5.44 -6.60 1.16
CA GLY A 7 6.30 -5.94 0.19
C GLY A 7 7.62 -6.70 0.06
N THR A 8 8.40 -6.40 -0.97
CA THR A 8 9.74 -6.95 -1.18
C THR A 8 10.69 -5.82 -1.57
N TYR A 9 11.74 -5.61 -0.78
CA TYR A 9 12.79 -4.64 -1.03
C TYR A 9 13.91 -5.27 -1.85
N GLY A 10 14.43 -4.50 -2.80
CA GLY A 10 15.52 -4.93 -3.66
C GLY A 10 15.22 -4.62 -5.12
N ASP A 11 16.24 -4.80 -5.94
CA ASP A 11 16.13 -4.58 -7.37
C ASP A 11 15.33 -5.71 -8.01
N PHE A 12 14.55 -5.37 -9.03
CA PHE A 12 13.64 -6.33 -9.65
C PHE A 12 14.40 -7.53 -10.25
N ILE A 13 15.57 -7.26 -10.82
CA ILE A 13 16.43 -8.29 -11.43
C ILE A 13 17.01 -9.27 -10.40
N ASP A 14 17.19 -8.82 -9.15
CA ASP A 14 17.77 -9.62 -8.06
C ASP A 14 16.70 -10.26 -7.17
N THR A 15 15.42 -9.94 -7.40
CA THR A 15 14.31 -10.46 -6.59
C THR A 15 13.78 -11.75 -7.22
N PRO A 16 13.69 -12.86 -6.47
CA PRO A 16 13.09 -14.10 -6.98
C PRO A 16 11.69 -13.86 -7.56
N LEU A 17 11.44 -14.38 -8.76
CA LEU A 17 10.19 -14.14 -9.49
C LEU A 17 8.98 -14.58 -8.67
N GLU A 18 9.07 -15.73 -8.01
CA GLU A 18 8.02 -16.31 -7.17
C GLU A 18 7.65 -15.37 -6.02
N ARG A 19 8.64 -14.65 -5.46
CA ARG A 19 8.39 -13.68 -4.38
C ARG A 19 7.58 -12.49 -4.89
N SER A 20 7.88 -12.03 -6.10
CA SER A 20 7.16 -10.97 -6.79
C SER A 20 5.74 -11.40 -7.18
N LEU A 21 5.58 -12.60 -7.75
CA LEU A 21 4.28 -13.16 -8.13
C LEU A 21 3.38 -13.38 -6.90
N GLY A 22 3.89 -14.00 -5.85
CA GLY A 22 3.13 -14.17 -4.60
C GLY A 22 2.70 -12.84 -3.98
N GLN A 23 3.45 -11.75 -4.25
CA GLN A 23 3.08 -10.41 -3.79
C GLN A 23 1.90 -9.86 -4.58
N VAL A 24 1.86 -10.10 -5.90
CA VAL A 24 0.72 -9.77 -6.76
C VAL A 24 -0.49 -10.60 -6.37
N ASP A 25 -0.31 -11.90 -6.15
CA ASP A 25 -1.39 -12.79 -5.73
C ASP A 25 -2.01 -12.33 -4.41
N LEU A 26 -1.20 -12.00 -3.40
CA LEU A 26 -1.74 -11.56 -2.12
C LEU A 26 -2.31 -10.12 -2.17
N ASN A 27 -1.58 -9.17 -2.75
CA ASN A 27 -1.96 -7.76 -2.66
C ASN A 27 -3.05 -7.37 -3.67
N CYS A 28 -3.16 -8.08 -4.79
CA CYS A 28 -4.11 -7.79 -5.87
C CYS A 28 -5.17 -8.88 -5.99
N ARG A 29 -4.77 -10.12 -6.33
CA ARG A 29 -5.71 -11.19 -6.66
C ARG A 29 -6.61 -11.53 -5.47
N ALA A 30 -6.02 -11.84 -4.31
CA ALA A 30 -6.78 -12.18 -3.11
C ALA A 30 -7.69 -11.03 -2.63
N LEU A 31 -7.24 -9.77 -2.79
CA LEU A 31 -8.04 -8.60 -2.48
C LEU A 31 -9.29 -8.52 -3.39
N THR A 32 -9.11 -8.76 -4.69
CA THR A 32 -10.19 -8.75 -5.67
C THR A 32 -11.15 -9.91 -5.46
N GLU A 33 -10.63 -11.11 -5.21
CA GLU A 33 -11.43 -12.28 -4.86
C GLU A 33 -12.26 -12.01 -3.60
N ALA A 34 -11.67 -11.46 -2.54
CA ALA A 34 -12.41 -11.10 -1.33
C ALA A 34 -13.53 -10.07 -1.60
N CYS A 35 -13.24 -9.02 -2.36
CA CYS A 35 -14.26 -8.04 -2.74
C CYS A 35 -15.41 -8.70 -3.52
N GLY A 36 -15.11 -9.58 -4.48
CA GLY A 36 -16.11 -10.27 -5.29
C GLY A 36 -16.95 -11.27 -4.47
N LEU A 37 -16.28 -12.18 -3.76
CA LEU A 37 -16.91 -13.26 -3.00
C LEU A 37 -17.84 -12.74 -1.90
N PHE A 38 -17.46 -11.67 -1.21
CA PHE A 38 -18.27 -11.11 -0.13
C PHE A 38 -19.27 -10.05 -0.60
N SER A 39 -19.19 -9.58 -1.85
CA SER A 39 -20.11 -8.55 -2.39
C SER A 39 -21.61 -8.87 -2.29
N PRO A 40 -22.07 -10.15 -2.37
CA PRO A 40 -23.49 -10.48 -2.20
C PRO A 40 -23.98 -10.28 -0.76
N LEU A 41 -23.09 -10.35 0.23
CA LEU A 41 -23.43 -10.16 1.65
C LEU A 41 -23.54 -8.68 2.04
N LEU A 42 -23.10 -7.76 1.16
CA LEU A 42 -23.07 -6.34 1.45
C LEU A 42 -24.45 -5.71 1.27
N GLY A 43 -24.88 -4.93 2.26
CA GLY A 43 -26.10 -4.15 2.25
C GLY A 43 -25.88 -2.71 2.72
N ARG A 44 -26.97 -1.96 2.87
CA ARG A 44 -26.93 -0.57 3.36
C ARG A 44 -26.20 -0.51 4.71
N GLY A 45 -25.24 0.40 4.83
CA GLY A 45 -24.42 0.56 6.03
C GLY A 45 -23.21 -0.37 6.11
N SER A 46 -23.04 -1.31 5.16
CA SER A 46 -21.82 -2.12 5.09
C SER A 46 -20.61 -1.27 4.76
N VAL A 47 -19.46 -1.68 5.31
CA VAL A 47 -18.18 -0.98 5.15
C VAL A 47 -17.13 -1.95 4.65
N VAL A 48 -16.46 -1.59 3.55
CA VAL A 48 -15.29 -2.28 3.03
C VAL A 48 -14.08 -1.38 3.15
N ILE A 49 -13.03 -1.88 3.80
CA ILE A 49 -11.75 -1.18 3.94
C ILE A 49 -10.69 -2.02 3.26
N ASN A 50 -10.00 -1.42 2.30
CA ASN A 50 -8.87 -2.01 1.59
C ASN A 50 -7.60 -1.28 2.00
N VAL A 51 -6.61 -2.01 2.52
CA VAL A 51 -5.36 -1.42 3.00
C VAL A 51 -4.39 -1.28 1.83
N SER A 52 -4.34 -0.06 1.29
CA SER A 52 -3.38 0.38 0.29
C SER A 52 -2.10 0.92 0.98
N SER A 53 -1.45 1.93 0.42
CA SER A 53 -0.24 2.55 0.95
C SER A 53 -0.02 3.94 0.36
N LEU A 54 0.75 4.78 1.03
CA LEU A 54 1.33 5.98 0.41
C LEU A 54 2.18 5.64 -0.83
N ALA A 55 2.70 4.41 -0.94
CA ALA A 55 3.40 3.92 -2.12
C ALA A 55 2.54 3.83 -3.39
N ALA A 56 1.20 3.86 -3.26
CA ALA A 56 0.28 3.79 -4.39
C ALA A 56 0.34 5.01 -5.33
N PHE A 57 0.91 6.12 -4.86
CA PHE A 57 0.83 7.42 -5.55
C PHE A 57 2.03 7.74 -6.45
N ALA A 58 3.08 6.91 -6.42
CA ALA A 58 4.24 7.08 -7.28
C ALA A 58 4.97 5.75 -7.48
N PRO A 59 5.60 5.52 -8.65
CA PRO A 59 6.51 4.39 -8.83
C PRO A 59 7.71 4.52 -7.89
N LEU A 60 8.12 3.41 -7.27
CA LEU A 60 9.24 3.37 -6.32
C LEU A 60 10.27 2.33 -6.78
N GLY A 61 11.43 2.79 -7.26
CA GLY A 61 12.57 1.91 -7.53
C GLY A 61 13.01 1.13 -6.27
N GLY A 62 13.49 -0.09 -6.46
CA GLY A 62 13.79 -1.02 -5.37
C GLY A 62 12.56 -1.51 -4.58
N PHE A 63 11.35 -1.23 -5.07
CA PHE A 63 10.06 -1.57 -4.44
C PHE A 63 8.90 -1.56 -5.47
N ALA A 64 9.22 -1.92 -6.71
CA ALA A 64 8.38 -1.68 -7.88
C ALA A 64 7.04 -2.43 -7.81
N VAL A 65 7.09 -3.75 -7.60
CA VAL A 65 5.90 -4.61 -7.53
C VAL A 65 4.97 -4.16 -6.39
N TYR A 66 5.54 -3.71 -5.27
CA TYR A 66 4.71 -3.27 -4.14
C TYR A 66 3.99 -1.97 -4.46
N ALA A 67 4.71 -0.96 -4.96
CA ALA A 67 4.10 0.31 -5.36
C ALA A 67 2.99 0.09 -6.40
N ALA A 68 3.25 -0.75 -7.42
CA ALA A 68 2.26 -1.12 -8.42
C ALA A 68 1.03 -1.82 -7.81
N SER A 69 1.24 -2.82 -6.95
CA SER A 69 0.13 -3.54 -6.29
C SER A 69 -0.73 -2.64 -5.39
N LYS A 70 -0.12 -1.65 -4.72
CA LYS A 70 -0.85 -0.70 -3.88
C LYS A 70 -1.56 0.37 -4.71
N ALA A 71 -1.03 0.72 -5.89
CA ALA A 71 -1.74 1.53 -6.88
C ALA A 71 -2.99 0.81 -7.40
N TYR A 72 -2.89 -0.50 -7.68
CA TYR A 72 -4.05 -1.34 -8.02
C TYR A 72 -5.11 -1.32 -6.90
N ALA A 73 -4.71 -1.63 -5.66
CA ALA A 73 -5.63 -1.64 -4.53
C ALA A 73 -6.33 -0.30 -4.30
N LEU A 74 -5.60 0.82 -4.47
CA LEU A 74 -6.18 2.17 -4.40
C LEU A 74 -7.21 2.39 -5.52
N SER A 75 -6.83 2.12 -6.76
CA SER A 75 -7.69 2.34 -7.93
C SER A 75 -8.98 1.52 -7.84
N LEU A 76 -8.86 0.23 -7.53
CA LEU A 76 -10.01 -0.66 -7.34
C LEU A 76 -10.93 -0.15 -6.23
N SER A 77 -10.38 0.28 -5.08
CA SER A 77 -11.19 0.76 -3.96
C SER A 77 -12.00 2.02 -4.30
N VAL A 78 -11.42 2.95 -5.05
CA VAL A 78 -12.11 4.17 -5.47
C VAL A 78 -13.22 3.85 -6.48
N ALA A 79 -12.97 2.92 -7.42
CA ALA A 79 -13.98 2.45 -8.35
C ALA A 79 -15.16 1.78 -7.61
N LEU A 80 -14.89 0.84 -6.71
CA LEU A 80 -15.91 0.16 -5.91
C LEU A 80 -16.68 1.13 -4.99
N ALA A 81 -16.03 2.18 -4.47
CA ALA A 81 -16.71 3.23 -3.70
C ALA A 81 -17.76 3.97 -4.53
N ALA A 82 -17.48 4.21 -5.81
CA ALA A 82 -18.43 4.83 -6.73
C ALA A 82 -19.55 3.86 -7.13
N GLU A 83 -19.19 2.64 -7.53
CA GLU A 83 -20.13 1.60 -7.98
C GLU A 83 -21.12 1.20 -6.88
N TRP A 84 -20.66 1.02 -5.65
CA TRP A 84 -21.50 0.51 -4.56
C TRP A 84 -22.22 1.61 -3.75
N LYS A 85 -21.99 2.89 -4.09
CA LYS A 85 -22.64 4.03 -3.44
C LYS A 85 -24.17 3.93 -3.51
N GLY A 86 -24.72 3.50 -4.65
CA GLY A 86 -26.16 3.33 -4.85
C GLY A 86 -26.77 2.25 -3.94
N ARG A 87 -25.97 1.26 -3.53
CA ARG A 87 -26.37 0.19 -2.58
C ARG A 87 -26.24 0.61 -1.11
N GLY A 88 -25.75 1.82 -0.84
CA GLY A 88 -25.47 2.30 0.52
C GLY A 88 -24.29 1.60 1.19
N VAL A 89 -23.36 1.02 0.40
CA VAL A 89 -22.13 0.40 0.89
C VAL A 89 -21.00 1.44 0.81
N SER A 90 -20.25 1.61 1.89
CA SER A 90 -19.08 2.49 1.91
C SER A 90 -17.81 1.71 1.63
N VAL A 91 -16.97 2.20 0.72
CA VAL A 91 -15.65 1.62 0.46
C VAL A 91 -14.58 2.67 0.73
N CYS A 92 -13.52 2.29 1.46
CA CYS A 92 -12.42 3.18 1.80
C CYS A 92 -11.06 2.52 1.54
N ALA A 93 -10.19 3.23 0.83
CA ALA A 93 -8.78 2.92 0.70
C ALA A 93 -8.00 3.55 1.87
N LEU A 94 -7.43 2.72 2.75
CA LEU A 94 -6.48 3.19 3.76
C LEU A 94 -5.10 3.32 3.12
N CYS A 95 -4.56 4.54 3.04
CA CYS A 95 -3.25 4.82 2.43
C CYS A 95 -2.23 5.33 3.47
N PRO A 96 -1.68 4.44 4.32
CA PRO A 96 -0.75 4.84 5.35
C PRO A 96 0.67 5.03 4.80
N GLY A 97 1.42 5.91 5.45
CA GLY A 97 2.88 5.94 5.34
C GLY A 97 3.52 4.84 6.20
N PRO A 98 4.73 5.05 6.75
CA PRO A 98 5.38 4.09 7.63
C PRO A 98 4.56 3.82 8.90
N VAL A 99 4.23 2.56 9.19
CA VAL A 99 3.52 2.10 10.38
C VAL A 99 4.36 1.04 11.09
N ALA A 100 4.50 1.15 12.41
CA ALA A 100 5.25 0.22 13.25
C ALA A 100 4.56 -1.15 13.27
N THR A 101 5.07 -2.05 12.42
CA THR A 101 4.62 -3.42 12.19
C THR A 101 5.83 -4.26 11.75
N GLU A 102 5.64 -5.56 11.60
CA GLU A 102 6.64 -6.49 11.06
C GLU A 102 6.93 -6.28 9.56
N PHE A 103 6.29 -5.29 8.91
CA PHE A 103 6.39 -5.08 7.47
C PHE A 103 7.85 -4.92 6.98
N SER A 104 8.67 -4.12 7.66
CA SER A 104 10.08 -3.95 7.27
C SER A 104 10.86 -5.25 7.37
N LEU A 105 10.59 -6.06 8.38
CA LEU A 105 11.28 -7.34 8.62
C LEU A 105 11.02 -8.28 7.45
N VAL A 106 9.75 -8.45 7.10
CA VAL A 106 9.32 -9.29 5.96
C VAL A 106 9.82 -8.73 4.64
N ALA A 107 9.71 -7.41 4.43
CA ALA A 107 10.05 -6.80 3.15
C ALA A 107 11.55 -6.78 2.86
N SER A 108 12.38 -6.71 3.90
CA SER A 108 13.84 -6.70 3.78
C SER A 108 14.48 -8.09 3.81
N GLY A 109 13.68 -9.14 4.04
CA GLY A 109 14.21 -10.50 4.29
C GLY A 109 15.03 -10.57 5.59
N GLY A 110 14.68 -9.77 6.60
CA GLY A 110 15.39 -9.72 7.89
C GLY A 110 16.42 -8.60 8.04
N ALA A 111 16.85 -7.95 6.95
CA ALA A 111 17.87 -6.90 7.01
C ALA A 111 17.43 -5.63 7.76
N ARG A 112 16.13 -5.44 7.98
CA ARG A 112 15.56 -4.35 8.77
C ARG A 112 14.48 -4.87 9.71
N LYS A 113 14.78 -4.92 11.00
CA LYS A 113 13.85 -5.39 12.04
C LYS A 113 12.64 -4.48 12.24
N GLU A 114 12.80 -3.17 12.09
CA GLU A 114 11.74 -2.20 12.41
C GLU A 114 11.47 -1.18 11.30
N VAL A 115 10.25 -0.64 11.28
CA VAL A 115 9.85 0.44 10.37
C VAL A 115 10.37 1.78 10.89
N ARG A 116 11.34 2.38 10.19
CA ARG A 116 11.82 3.74 10.51
C ARG A 116 10.68 4.76 10.52
N HIS A 117 10.58 5.53 11.59
CA HIS A 117 9.51 6.52 11.83
C HIS A 117 8.10 5.90 11.78
N GLY A 118 7.97 4.62 12.14
CA GLY A 118 6.71 3.88 12.13
C GLY A 118 5.69 4.52 13.06
N TRP A 119 4.51 4.82 12.51
CA TRP A 119 3.36 5.25 13.29
C TRP A 119 2.67 4.09 14.00
N SER A 120 1.97 4.37 15.10
CA SER A 120 1.17 3.35 15.79
C SER A 120 0.10 2.75 14.86
N ALA A 121 0.06 1.43 14.77
CA ALA A 121 -0.96 0.69 14.03
C ALA A 121 -2.37 0.99 14.58
N ARG A 122 -2.52 0.99 15.92
CA ARG A 122 -3.78 1.33 16.60
C ARG A 122 -4.26 2.72 16.21
N ARG A 123 -3.37 3.72 16.23
CA ARG A 123 -3.73 5.10 15.86
C ARG A 123 -4.11 5.20 14.38
N THR A 124 -3.38 4.50 13.50
CA THR A 124 -3.68 4.44 12.07
C THR A 124 -5.07 3.85 11.81
N ALA A 125 -5.41 2.73 12.47
CA ALA A 125 -6.72 2.09 12.36
C ALA A 125 -7.85 2.97 12.90
N ALA A 126 -7.67 3.59 14.07
CA ALA A 126 -8.67 4.48 14.67
C ALA A 126 -8.99 5.68 13.76
N LEU A 127 -7.97 6.29 13.15
CA LEU A 127 -8.17 7.39 12.21
C LEU A 127 -8.84 6.94 10.91
N CYS A 128 -8.51 5.74 10.42
CA CYS A 128 -9.20 5.15 9.28
C CYS A 128 -10.70 4.96 9.54
N LEU A 129 -11.07 4.37 10.68
CA LEU A 129 -12.47 4.18 11.04
C LEU A 129 -13.22 5.52 11.19
N ARG A 130 -12.55 6.55 11.72
CA ARG A 130 -13.12 7.91 11.79
C ARG A 130 -13.35 8.51 10.40
N ASP A 131 -12.41 8.33 9.47
CA ASP A 131 -12.54 8.84 8.10
C ASP A 131 -13.63 8.10 7.33
N VAL A 132 -13.76 6.79 7.52
CA VAL A 132 -14.88 5.98 7.00
C VAL A 132 -16.22 6.51 7.51
N GLY A 133 -16.34 6.80 8.80
CA GLY A 133 -17.55 7.40 9.37
C GLY A 133 -17.93 8.76 8.78
N ARG A 134 -16.98 9.44 8.11
CA ARG A 134 -17.20 10.69 7.37
C ARG A 134 -17.44 10.48 5.88
N GLY A 135 -17.54 9.24 5.42
CA GLY A 135 -17.73 8.89 4.00
C GLY A 135 -16.49 9.06 3.13
N ALA A 136 -15.29 9.10 3.72
CA ALA A 136 -14.06 9.27 2.95
C ALA A 136 -13.72 8.02 2.12
N TRP A 137 -13.55 8.19 0.81
CA TRP A 137 -13.10 7.11 -0.08
C TRP A 137 -11.60 6.80 0.07
N ILE A 138 -10.81 7.78 0.52
CA ILE A 138 -9.38 7.64 0.76
C ILE A 138 -9.07 8.17 2.16
N SER A 139 -8.59 7.31 3.04
CA SER A 139 -8.09 7.70 4.36
C SER A 139 -6.56 7.89 4.33
N MET A 140 -6.14 9.10 4.63
CA MET A 140 -4.74 9.48 4.83
C MET A 140 -4.61 10.21 6.17
N PRO A 141 -4.31 9.47 7.25
CA PRO A 141 -4.33 10.00 8.62
C PRO A 141 -3.43 11.21 8.90
N ARG A 142 -2.37 11.43 8.11
CA ARG A 142 -1.41 12.53 8.32
C ARG A 142 -1.43 13.56 7.20
N PRO A 143 -1.47 14.88 7.52
CA PRO A 143 -1.33 15.95 6.53
C PRO A 143 -0.06 15.84 5.68
N LEU A 144 1.07 15.46 6.28
CA LEU A 144 2.33 15.24 5.56
C LEU A 144 2.23 14.15 4.48
N TRP A 145 1.42 13.11 4.69
CA TRP A 145 1.21 12.06 3.67
C TRP A 145 0.38 12.58 2.50
N ARG A 146 -0.57 13.48 2.76
CA ARG A 146 -1.34 14.18 1.73
C ARG A 146 -0.44 15.09 0.88
N PHE A 147 0.53 15.77 1.50
CA PHE A 147 1.54 16.54 0.78
C PHE A 147 2.46 15.66 -0.07
N ARG A 148 2.94 14.53 0.48
CA ARG A 148 3.81 13.59 -0.28
C ARG A 148 3.09 12.96 -1.48
N ARG A 149 1.78 12.73 -1.39
CA ARG A 149 0.93 12.38 -2.55
C ARG A 149 1.02 13.44 -3.66
N PHE A 150 0.97 14.73 -3.30
CA PHE A 150 1.03 15.82 -4.26
C PHE A 150 2.42 15.98 -4.88
N ALA A 151 3.48 15.84 -4.08
CA ALA A 151 4.85 15.93 -4.57
C ALA A 151 5.18 14.84 -5.62
N GLY A 152 4.75 13.59 -5.40
CA GLY A 152 4.98 12.51 -6.38
C GLY A 152 4.30 12.74 -7.73
N TRP A 153 3.18 13.46 -7.74
CA TRP A 153 2.50 13.88 -8.96
C TRP A 153 3.24 15.02 -9.68
N LEU A 154 3.74 16.02 -8.94
CA LEU A 154 4.39 17.21 -9.48
C LEU A 154 5.70 16.91 -10.23
N PHE A 155 6.51 15.95 -9.74
CA PHE A 155 7.77 15.59 -10.39
C PHE A 155 7.62 14.58 -11.54
N GLY A 156 6.42 14.04 -11.72
CA GLY A 156 6.13 13.01 -12.73
C GLY A 156 6.67 11.61 -12.36
N PRO A 157 6.17 10.56 -13.05
CA PRO A 157 6.45 9.18 -12.68
C PRO A 157 7.92 8.78 -12.88
N ARG A 158 8.57 9.31 -13.93
CA ARG A 158 9.99 9.03 -14.22
C ARG A 158 10.92 9.60 -13.15
N ALA A 159 10.77 10.87 -12.79
CA ALA A 159 11.63 11.49 -11.79
C ALA A 159 11.39 10.87 -10.40
N SER A 160 10.14 10.55 -10.06
CA SER A 160 9.80 9.86 -8.81
C SER A 160 10.47 8.48 -8.71
N ALA A 161 10.44 7.69 -9.79
CA ALA A 161 11.08 6.38 -9.83
C ALA A 161 12.61 6.49 -9.63
N SER A 162 13.26 7.38 -10.40
CA SER A 162 14.70 7.61 -10.34
C SER A 162 15.15 8.17 -9.00
N PHE A 163 14.40 9.13 -8.43
CA PHE A 163 14.69 9.69 -7.11
C PHE A 163 14.56 8.63 -6.02
N ALA A 164 13.49 7.83 -6.05
CA ALA A 164 13.30 6.74 -5.10
C ALA A 164 14.44 5.72 -5.15
N TYR A 165 14.86 5.34 -6.36
CA TYR A 165 15.96 4.40 -6.55
C TYR A 165 17.30 4.96 -6.04
N ARG A 166 17.62 6.22 -6.34
CA ARG A 166 18.91 6.83 -5.98
C ARG A 166 19.02 7.22 -4.51
N PHE A 167 17.96 7.77 -3.94
CA PHE A 167 18.02 8.42 -2.61
C PHE A 167 17.22 7.71 -1.53
N MET A 168 16.31 6.80 -1.89
CA MET A 168 15.51 6.03 -0.92
C MET A 168 15.86 4.54 -0.97
N LYS A 169 17.16 4.22 -0.99
CA LYS A 169 17.64 2.83 -0.94
C LYS A 169 17.06 2.11 0.27
N ARG A 170 16.46 0.94 -0.01
CA ARG A 170 15.85 0.09 1.01
C ARG A 170 16.77 -1.13 1.21
N PRO A 171 17.06 -1.50 2.47
CA PRO A 171 17.93 -2.63 2.73
C PRO A 171 17.25 -3.93 2.30
N SER A 172 17.99 -4.81 1.62
CA SER A 172 17.59 -6.18 1.31
C SER A 172 18.66 -7.14 1.85
N ALA A 173 18.26 -8.35 2.25
CA ALA A 173 19.18 -9.34 2.79
C ALA A 173 20.31 -9.76 1.82
N GLY A 174 20.16 -9.49 0.52
CA GLY A 174 21.16 -9.77 -0.51
C GLY A 174 22.13 -8.62 -0.83
N SER A 175 21.96 -7.41 -0.27
CA SER A 175 22.74 -6.23 -0.67
C SER A 175 24.12 -6.12 -0.01
N SER A 176 24.71 -7.20 0.49
CA SER A 176 26.05 -7.22 1.10
C SER A 176 27.21 -7.33 0.08
N ARG A 177 26.95 -7.24 -1.22
CA ARG A 177 27.98 -7.25 -2.28
C ARG A 177 27.81 -6.10 -3.26
N ALA A 178 28.21 -4.90 -2.86
CA ALA A 178 28.49 -3.79 -3.77
C ALA A 178 29.21 -2.69 -2.97
N GLY A 179 30.43 -3.01 -2.56
CA GLY A 179 31.30 -2.14 -1.79
C GLY A 179 32.71 -2.69 -1.80
N ASP A 180 33.23 -2.95 -3.00
CA ASP A 180 34.65 -3.05 -3.35
C ASP A 180 34.85 -2.21 -4.62
#